data_AF-T0YEV7-F1
#
_entry.id   AF-T0YEV7-F1
#
_cell.length_a   1.000
_cell.length_b   1.000
_cell.length_c   1.000
_cell.angle_alpha   90.00
_cell.angle_beta   90.00
_cell.angle_gamma   90.00
#
_symmetry.space_group_name_H-M   'P 1'
#
loop_
_entity.id
_entity.type
_entity.pdbx_description
1 polymer ?
#
loop_
_entity_poly.entity_id
_entity_poly.type
_entity_poly.pdbx_seq_one_letter_code
_entity_poly.pdbx_strand_id
1 'polypeptide(L)' 'CGDTATHDRLVSEALTDRMRDVDTIVLAQASMARVVAALPPGAVKAPVLSSPESGVRQVREVFGLGTG' A
#
# COMPACT_ATOMS: atom_id res chain seq x y z
N CYS A 1 -4.51 -21.87 -0.97
CA CYS A 1 -4.03 -21.47 -2.31
C CYS A 1 -5.12 -20.60 -2.90
N GLY A 2 -4.87 -19.30 -3.07
CA GLY A 2 -5.86 -18.36 -3.61
C GLY A 2 -5.39 -17.87 -4.97
N ASP A 3 -6.33 -17.51 -5.84
CA ASP A 3 -6.03 -16.91 -7.14
C ASP A 3 -5.46 -15.50 -6.93
N THR A 4 -4.14 -15.46 -6.79
CA THR A 4 -3.36 -14.24 -6.58
C THR A 4 -3.55 -13.25 -7.73
N ALA A 5 -3.74 -13.73 -8.97
CA ALA A 5 -3.91 -12.86 -10.13
C ALA A 5 -5.27 -12.15 -10.10
N THR A 6 -6.34 -12.89 -9.80
CA THR A 6 -7.68 -12.29 -9.63
C THR A 6 -7.71 -11.33 -8.44
N HIS A 7 -7.08 -11.70 -7.32
CA HIS A 7 -6.94 -10.80 -6.16
C HIS A 7 -6.25 -9.49 -6.55
N ASP A 8 -5.10 -9.55 -7.23
CA ASP A 8 -4.30 -8.38 -7.56
C ASP A 8 -5.02 -7.45 -8.55
N ARG A 9 -5.79 -8.03 -9.49
CA ARG A 9 -6.66 -7.26 -10.40
C ARG A 9 -7.73 -6.48 -9.63
N LEU A 10 -8.46 -7.15 -8.73
CA LEU A 10 -9.55 -6.52 -7.96
C LEU A 10 -9.03 -5.42 -7.04
N VAL A 11 -7.85 -5.62 -6.43
CA VAL A 11 -7.21 -4.61 -5.59
C VAL A 11 -6.80 -3.40 -6.41
N SER A 12 -6.22 -3.61 -7.60
CA SER A 12 -5.84 -2.52 -8.51
C SER A 12 -7.06 -1.70 -8.95
N GLU A 13 -8.13 -2.35 -9.39
CA GLU A 13 -9.37 -1.68 -9.79
C GLU A 13 -9.97 -0.87 -8.62
N ALA A 14 -10.02 -1.43 -7.41
CA ALA A 14 -10.53 -0.73 -6.24
C ALA A 14 -9.70 0.53 -5.90
N LEU A 15 -8.37 0.43 -5.97
CA LEU A 15 -7.45 1.52 -5.68
C LEU A 15 -7.55 2.66 -6.70
N THR A 16 -7.69 2.34 -7.99
CA THR A 16 -7.74 3.36 -9.05
C THR A 16 -9.14 3.96 -9.22
N ASP A 17 -10.20 3.17 -9.04
CA ASP A 17 -11.56 3.61 -9.34
C ASP A 17 -12.38 4.06 -8.14
N ARG A 18 -12.22 3.41 -6.99
CA ARG A 18 -13.11 3.60 -5.84
C ARG A 18 -12.49 4.42 -4.72
N MET A 19 -11.17 4.58 -4.72
CA MET A 19 -10.42 5.30 -3.68
C MET A 19 -9.90 6.66 -4.16
N ARG A 20 -10.60 7.31 -5.09
CA ARG A 20 -10.19 8.65 -5.57
C ARG A 20 -10.43 9.78 -4.57
N ASP A 21 -11.38 9.58 -3.66
CA ASP A 21 -11.86 10.62 -2.73
C ASP A 21 -11.44 10.34 -1.27
N VAL A 22 -10.46 9.45 -1.05
CA VAL A 22 -9.94 9.18 0.30
C VAL A 22 -8.64 9.94 0.52
N ASP A 23 -8.44 10.45 1.74
CA ASP A 23 -7.23 11.20 2.07
C ASP A 23 -6.01 10.29 2.29
N THR A 24 -6.20 9.02 2.64
CA THR A 24 -5.13 8.04 2.90
C THR A 24 -5.66 6.61 2.80
N ILE A 25 -4.83 5.69 2.28
CA ILE A 25 -5.15 4.26 2.13
C ILE A 25 -4.20 3.45 2.99
N VAL A 26 -4.71 2.61 3.89
CA VAL A 26 -3.90 1.71 4.73
C VAL A 26 -4.07 0.27 4.26
N LEU A 27 -3.01 -0.32 3.72
CA LEU A 27 -2.95 -1.72 3.34
C LEU A 27 -2.51 -2.56 4.54
N ALA A 28 -3.45 -3.24 5.17
CA ALA A 28 -3.18 -4.08 6.33
C ALA A 28 -2.33 -5.32 6.00
N GLN A 29 -2.38 -5.80 4.75
CA GLN A 29 -1.74 -7.05 4.33
C GLN A 29 -0.54 -6.80 3.39
N ALA A 30 0.62 -7.36 3.74
CA ALA A 30 1.87 -7.19 3.00
C ALA A 30 1.77 -7.57 1.51
N SER A 31 1.00 -8.60 1.19
CA SER A 31 0.81 -9.05 -0.19
C SER A 31 0.15 -8.01 -1.09
N MET A 32 -0.55 -7.00 -0.54
CA MET A 32 -1.19 -5.94 -1.32
C MET A 32 -0.19 -4.84 -1.71
N ALA A 33 0.91 -4.69 -0.97
CA ALA A 33 1.93 -3.69 -1.26
C ALA A 33 2.57 -3.91 -2.64
N ARG A 34 2.77 -5.17 -3.06
CA ARG A 34 3.27 -5.49 -4.41
C ARG A 34 2.35 -4.97 -5.52
N VAL A 35 1.03 -4.97 -5.27
CA VAL A 35 0.02 -4.56 -6.25
C VAL A 35 0.14 -3.06 -6.47
N VAL A 36 0.30 -2.30 -5.39
CA VAL A 36 0.53 -0.85 -5.45
C VAL A 36 1.86 -0.52 -6.12
N ALA A 37 2.92 -1.27 -5.85
CA ALA A 37 4.21 -1.10 -6.50
C ALA A 37 4.17 -1.39 -8.02
N ALA A 38 3.21 -2.20 -8.48
CA ALA A 38 3.00 -2.51 -9.89
C ALA A 38 2.11 -1.48 -10.62
N LEU A 39 1.44 -0.58 -9.90
CA LEU A 39 0.63 0.47 -10.51
C LEU A 39 1.51 1.61 -11.04
N PRO A 40 1.10 2.28 -12.13
CA PRO A 40 1.85 3.41 -12.66
C PRO A 40 1.89 4.57 -11.65
N PRO A 41 2.97 5.38 -11.65
CA PRO A 41 3.07 6.55 -10.79
C PRO A 41 1.86 7.48 -10.97
N GLY A 42 1.17 7.83 -9.89
CA GLY A 42 -0.03 8.68 -9.92
C GLY A 42 -1.35 7.96 -10.20
N ALA A 43 -1.36 6.62 -10.33
CA ALA A 43 -2.60 5.84 -10.40
C ALA A 43 -3.45 5.92 -9.13
N VAL A 44 -2.81 6.15 -7.99
CA VAL A 44 -3.44 6.37 -6.70
C VAL A 44 -3.06 7.76 -6.22
N LYS A 45 -4.06 8.63 -6.01
CA LYS A 45 -3.84 10.01 -5.58
C LYS A 45 -3.54 10.14 -4.09
N ALA A 46 -4.11 9.24 -3.30
CA ALA A 46 -3.93 9.22 -1.85
C ALA A 46 -2.59 8.57 -1.47
N PRO A 47 -1.92 9.01 -0.39
CA PRO A 47 -0.79 8.31 0.19
C PRO A 47 -1.21 6.89 0.59
N VAL A 48 -0.43 5.90 0.15
CA VAL A 48 -0.63 4.49 0.52
C VAL A 48 0.36 4.10 1.61
N LEU A 49 -0.17 3.61 2.73
CA LEU A 49 0.59 3.09 3.86
C LEU A 49 0.44 1.57 3.90
N SER A 50 1.53 0.83 3.71
CA SER A 50 1.51 -0.62 3.92
C SER A 50 1.87 -0.93 5.38
N SER A 51 1.18 -1.90 6.02
CA SER A 51 1.42 -2.25 7.42
C SER A 51 2.83 -2.76 7.71
N PRO A 52 3.55 -3.45 6.79
CA PRO A 52 4.95 -3.76 7.00
C PRO A 52 5.82 -2.51 6.97
N GLU A 53 5.64 -1.61 6.00
CA GLU A 53 6.51 -0.43 5.87
C GLU A 53 6.22 0.62 6.92
N SER A 54 4.97 0.82 7.31
CA SER A 54 4.58 1.76 8.37
C SER A 54 5.02 1.24 9.73
N GLY A 55 4.89 -0.08 9.96
CA GLY A 55 5.41 -0.73 11.17
C GLY A 55 6.93 -0.69 11.22
N VAL A 56 7.62 -0.98 10.12
CA VAL A 56 9.09 -0.89 10.04
C VAL A 56 9.56 0.57 10.17
N ARG A 57 8.87 1.55 9.57
CA ARG A 57 9.17 2.97 9.75
C ARG A 57 9.01 3.37 11.21
N GLN A 58 7.91 3.01 11.85
CA GLN A 58 7.67 3.29 13.27
C GLN A 58 8.73 2.63 14.15
N VAL A 59 9.10 1.36 13.87
CA VAL A 59 10.20 0.67 14.55
C VAL A 59 11.50 1.43 14.32
N ARG A 60 11.83 1.84 13.09
CA ARG A 60 13.04 2.62 12.81
C ARG A 60 13.06 3.96 13.56
N GLU A 61 11.93 4.65 13.66
CA GLU A 61 11.82 5.90 14.44
C GLU A 61 11.99 5.65 15.94
N VAL A 62 11.28 4.66 16.51
CA VAL A 62 11.35 4.30 17.93
C VAL A 62 12.74 3.81 18.33
N PHE A 63 13.44 3.10 17.45
CA PHE A 63 14.79 2.58 17.67
C PHE A 63 15.90 3.54 17.19
N GLY A 64 15.58 4.78 16.78
CA GLY A 64 16.59 5.78 16.38
C GLY A 64 17.36 5.45 15.10
N LEU A 65 16.82 4.56 14.27
CA LEU A 65 17.34 4.16 12.95
C LEU A 65 16.78 5.03 11.80
N GLY A 66 16.01 6.07 12.14
CA GLY A 66 15.59 7.15 11.24
C GLY A 66 16.70 8.19 11.15
N THR A 67 17.55 8.08 10.12
CA THR A 67 18.55 9.09 9.80
C THR A 67 17.85 10.29 9.16
N GLY A 68 18.33 11.50 9.52
CA GLY A 68 17.92 12.77 8.90
C GLY A 68 18.33 12.93 7.44
#